data_AF-A0A359LYG3-F1
#
_entry.id   AF-A0A359LYG3-F1
#
_cell.length_a   1.000
_cell.length_b   1.000
_cell.length_c   1.000
_cell.angle_alpha   90.00
_cell.angle_beta   90.00
_cell.angle_gamma   90.00
#
_symmetry.space_group_name_H-M   'P 1'
#
loop_
_entity.id
_entity.type
_entity.pdbx_description
1 polymer ?
#
loop_
_entity_poly.entity_id
_entity_poly.type
_entity_poly.pdbx_seq_one_letter_code
_entity_poly.pdbx_strand_id
1 'polypeptide(L)'
;RQFIMKDSYTFDLDAAGLDVAYEKHRVAYCRIFERCGLEFVAVEAHSGAMGGSQSQEFMVKSEAGEDFVVLCKQTGYAANLEKAVSRPTPPLAA
;
A
#
# COMPACT_ATOMS: atom_id res chain seq x y z
N ARG A 1 15.36 -20.23 -2.25
CA ARG A 1 15.71 -18.80 -2.06
C ARG A 1 15.49 -18.47 -0.59
N GLN A 2 16.36 -17.69 0.06
CA GLN A 2 16.28 -17.36 1.49
C GLN A 2 16.51 -15.85 1.67
N PHE A 3 15.69 -15.21 2.51
CA PHE A 3 15.79 -13.80 2.87
C PHE A 3 15.23 -13.57 4.28
N ILE A 4 15.56 -12.44 4.89
CA ILE A 4 15.03 -12.03 6.20
C ILE A 4 13.77 -11.21 5.98
N MET A 5 12.71 -11.51 6.73
CA MET A 5 11.47 -10.75 6.73
C MET A 5 11.11 -10.37 8.16
N LYS A 6 10.63 -9.14 8.36
CA LYS A 6 9.98 -8.73 9.61
C LYS A 6 8.47 -8.85 9.44
N ASP A 7 7.89 -9.89 9.98
CA ASP A 7 6.45 -10.06 10.13
C ASP A 7 5.98 -9.59 11.51
N SER A 8 4.72 -9.18 11.61
CA SER A 8 4.10 -8.72 12.86
C SER A 8 2.61 -8.99 12.77
N TYR A 9 2.02 -9.41 13.88
CA TYR A 9 0.62 -9.80 13.97
C TYR A 9 0.00 -9.12 15.19
N THR A 10 -1.17 -8.51 15.01
CA THR A 10 -1.96 -7.94 16.11
C THR A 10 -3.25 -8.72 16.27
N PHE A 11 -3.77 -8.74 17.50
CA PHE A 11 -5.01 -9.41 17.85
C PHE A 11 -5.85 -8.42 18.64
N ASP A 12 -6.98 -8.05 18.07
CA ASP A 12 -7.85 -6.99 18.59
C ASP A 12 -9.25 -7.57 18.84
N LEU A 13 -9.93 -7.04 19.86
CA LEU A 13 -11.26 -7.52 20.27
C LEU A 13 -12.35 -7.19 19.23
N ASP A 14 -12.17 -6.10 18.49
CA ASP A 14 -13.09 -5.61 17.48
C ASP A 14 -12.36 -4.88 16.35
N ALA A 15 -13.13 -4.45 15.34
CA ALA A 15 -12.59 -3.76 14.17
C ALA A 15 -12.00 -2.38 14.51
N ALA A 16 -12.52 -1.68 15.52
CA ALA A 16 -11.98 -0.38 15.92
C ALA A 16 -10.58 -0.52 16.54
N GLY A 17 -10.36 -1.58 17.33
CA GLY A 17 -9.04 -1.97 17.81
C GLY A 17 -8.07 -2.28 16.67
N LEU A 18 -8.54 -3.06 15.68
CA LEU A 18 -7.77 -3.38 14.47
C LEU A 18 -7.34 -2.11 13.72
N ASP A 19 -8.24 -1.15 13.52
CA ASP A 19 -7.92 0.11 12.83
C ASP A 19 -6.84 0.92 13.57
N VAL A 20 -6.90 0.96 14.91
CA VAL A 20 -5.88 1.61 15.74
C VAL A 20 -4.53 0.87 15.63
N ALA A 21 -4.54 -0.46 15.66
CA ALA A 21 -3.34 -1.27 15.55
C ALA A 21 -2.70 -1.16 14.15
N TYR A 22 -3.52 -1.13 13.11
CA TYR A 22 -3.12 -0.94 11.72
C TYR A 22 -2.46 0.43 11.52
N GLU A 23 -3.08 1.50 12.01
CA GLU A 23 -2.51 2.86 11.91
C GLU A 23 -1.18 2.98 12.66
N LYS A 24 -1.05 2.34 13.84
CA LYS A 24 0.23 2.26 14.56
C LYS A 24 1.31 1.56 13.73
N HIS A 25 0.97 0.46 13.05
CA HIS A 25 1.89 -0.23 12.15
C HIS A 25 2.27 0.68 10.98
N ARG A 26 1.30 1.33 10.34
CA ARG A 26 1.54 2.24 9.22
C ARG A 26 2.53 3.35 9.60
N VAL A 27 2.29 4.03 10.73
CA VAL A 27 3.18 5.09 11.24
C VAL A 27 4.56 4.54 11.60
N ALA A 28 4.64 3.35 12.19
CA ALA A 28 5.92 2.72 12.52
C ALA A 28 6.74 2.41 11.27
N TYR A 29 6.11 1.88 10.21
CA TYR A 29 6.77 1.60 8.94
C TYR A 29 7.25 2.87 8.25
N CYS A 30 6.43 3.94 8.22
CA CYS A 30 6.89 5.23 7.71
C CYS A 30 8.17 5.70 8.42
N ARG A 31 8.18 5.69 9.76
CA ARG A 31 9.36 6.08 10.55
C ARG A 31 10.57 5.18 10.32
N ILE A 32 10.36 3.87 10.11
CA ILE A 32 11.44 2.93 9.78
C ILE A 32 12.08 3.32 8.45
N PHE A 33 11.29 3.51 7.40
CA PHE A 33 11.80 3.85 6.07
C PHE A 33 12.43 5.25 6.02
N GLU A 34 11.85 6.23 6.73
CA GLU A 34 12.44 7.56 6.92
C GLU A 34 13.83 7.46 7.59
N ARG A 35 13.96 6.67 8.66
CA ARG A 35 15.24 6.45 9.35
C ARG A 35 16.25 5.68 8.50
N CYS A 36 15.78 4.88 7.54
CA CYS A 36 16.62 4.24 6.54
C CYS A 36 17.05 5.19 5.42
N GLY A 37 16.53 6.43 5.38
CA GLY A 37 16.84 7.41 4.33
C GLY A 37 16.23 7.07 2.97
N LEU A 38 15.12 6.33 2.95
CA LEU A 38 14.47 5.88 1.72
C LEU A 38 13.39 6.87 1.28
N GLU A 39 13.33 7.14 -0.03
CA GLU A 39 12.18 7.78 -0.65
C GLU A 39 11.13 6.73 -0.99
N PHE A 40 10.06 6.67 -0.20
CA PHE A 40 9.00 5.67 -0.35
C PHE A 40 7.62 6.31 -0.53
N VAL A 41 6.69 5.53 -1.08
CA VAL A 41 5.28 5.87 -1.17
C VAL A 41 4.45 4.71 -0.60
N ALA A 42 3.49 5.06 0.27
CA ALA A 42 2.47 4.11 0.72
C ALA A 42 1.35 4.08 -0.33
N VAL A 43 1.00 2.89 -0.82
CA VAL A 43 0.06 2.70 -1.93
C VAL A 43 -1.03 1.72 -1.51
N GLU A 44 -2.26 1.93 -1.98
CA GLU A 44 -3.32 0.93 -1.85
C GLU A 44 -2.95 -0.33 -2.63
N ALA A 45 -3.14 -1.49 -2.00
CA ALA A 45 -2.76 -2.77 -2.56
C ALA A 45 -3.92 -3.77 -2.52
N HIS A 46 -3.76 -4.86 -3.25
CA HIS A 46 -4.70 -5.98 -3.19
C HIS A 46 -4.40 -6.83 -1.95
N SER A 47 -5.41 -7.20 -1.16
CA SER A 47 -5.22 -8.00 0.07
C SER A 47 -4.78 -9.45 -0.23
N GLY A 48 -4.96 -9.89 -1.48
CA GLY A 48 -4.47 -11.17 -1.98
C GLY A 48 -4.95 -12.37 -1.16
N ALA A 49 -4.08 -13.37 -1.01
CA ALA A 49 -4.34 -14.62 -0.31
C ALA A 49 -4.40 -14.47 1.22
N MET A 50 -3.90 -13.36 1.79
CA MET A 50 -3.98 -13.10 3.23
C MET A 50 -5.40 -12.71 3.68
N GLY A 51 -6.28 -12.34 2.72
CA GLY A 51 -7.64 -11.89 3.01
C GLY A 51 -7.68 -10.51 3.67
N GLY A 52 -8.89 -9.97 3.84
CA GLY A 52 -9.11 -8.65 4.44
C GLY A 52 -9.53 -7.56 3.44
N SER A 53 -10.07 -6.45 3.95
CA SER A 53 -10.66 -5.37 3.14
C SER A 53 -9.69 -4.25 2.78
N GLN A 54 -8.64 -4.05 3.59
CA GLN A 54 -7.65 -2.98 3.43
C GLN A 54 -6.24 -3.56 3.40
N SER A 55 -5.45 -3.13 2.42
CA SER A 55 -4.05 -3.52 2.28
C SER A 55 -3.25 -2.32 1.76
N GLN A 56 -2.04 -2.13 2.29
CA GLN A 56 -1.12 -1.09 1.88
C GLN A 56 0.26 -1.69 1.67
N GLU A 57 0.91 -1.24 0.60
CA GLU A 57 2.30 -1.55 0.30
C GLU A 57 3.14 -0.28 0.44
N PHE A 58 4.41 -0.45 0.82
CA PHE A 58 5.38 0.63 0.90
C PHE A 58 6.43 0.42 -0.19
N MET A 59 6.39 1.28 -1.20
CA MET A 59 7.16 1.12 -2.44
C MET A 59 8.29 2.14 -2.50
N VAL A 60 9.51 1.68 -2.75
CA VAL A 60 10.67 2.55 -3.06
C VAL A 60 10.81 2.63 -4.57
N LYS A 61 10.92 3.85 -5.11
CA LYS A 61 11.01 4.06 -6.56
C LYS A 61 12.35 3.56 -7.09
N SER A 62 12.31 2.67 -8.09
CA SER A 62 13.48 2.16 -8.79
C SER A 62 13.10 1.76 -10.22
N GLU A 63 13.98 1.98 -11.18
CA GLU A 63 13.79 1.49 -12.57
C GLU A 63 13.87 -0.04 -12.67
N ALA A 64 14.49 -0.68 -11.66
CA ALA A 64 14.57 -2.14 -11.56
C ALA A 64 13.44 -2.74 -10.72
N GLY A 65 12.46 -1.94 -10.27
CA GLY A 65 11.31 -2.43 -9.53
C GLY A 65 10.45 -3.36 -10.39
N GLU A 66 9.95 -4.45 -9.80
CA GLU A 66 9.08 -5.40 -10.49
C GLU A 66 7.60 -4.97 -10.50
N ASP A 67 7.21 -4.08 -9.56
CA ASP A 67 5.87 -3.55 -9.42
C ASP A 67 5.65 -2.21 -10.14
N PHE A 68 4.42 -2.02 -10.65
CA PHE A 68 3.96 -0.76 -11.20
C PHE A 68 3.01 -0.06 -10.21
N VAL A 69 3.27 1.23 -9.96
CA VAL A 69 2.46 2.06 -9.09
C VAL A 69 1.80 3.18 -9.90
N VAL A 70 0.49 3.34 -9.74
CA VAL A 70 -0.27 4.47 -10.27
C VAL A 70 -0.22 5.60 -9.25
N LEU A 71 0.28 6.78 -9.67
CA LEU A 71 0.33 7.99 -8.85
C LEU A 71 -0.44 9.13 -9.54
N CYS A 72 -1.51 9.60 -8.92
CA CYS A 72 -2.22 10.80 -9.36
C CYS A 72 -1.73 12.02 -8.59
N LYS A 73 -0.90 12.85 -9.23
CA LYS A 73 -0.35 14.07 -8.61
C LYS A 73 -1.43 15.10 -8.21
N GLN A 74 -2.58 15.08 -8.86
CA GLN A 74 -3.65 16.05 -8.62
C GLN A 74 -4.47 15.70 -7.37
N THR A 75 -4.68 14.40 -7.10
CA THR A 75 -5.54 13.94 -6.00
C THR A 75 -4.76 13.30 -4.85
N GLY A 76 -3.47 13.01 -5.05
CA GLY A 76 -2.67 12.22 -4.11
C GLY A 76 -2.98 10.73 -4.12
N TYR A 77 -3.83 10.26 -5.04
CA TYR A 77 -4.18 8.84 -5.16
C TYR A 77 -2.94 8.02 -5.54
N ALA A 78 -2.69 6.94 -4.80
CA ALA A 78 -1.55 6.06 -4.99
C ALA A 78 -1.98 4.61 -4.78
N ALA A 79 -1.80 3.75 -5.79
CA ALA A 79 -2.17 2.35 -5.73
C ALA A 79 -1.21 1.49 -6.55
N ASN A 80 -0.99 0.25 -6.11
CA ASN A 80 -0.43 -0.79 -6.96
C ASN A 80 -1.35 -0.97 -8.18
N LEU A 81 -0.78 -1.21 -9.36
CA LEU A 81 -1.53 -1.43 -10.60
C LEU A 81 -2.62 -2.49 -10.47
N GLU A 82 -2.40 -3.55 -9.67
CA GLU A 82 -3.38 -4.60 -9.43
C GLU A 82 -4.64 -4.12 -8.70
N LYS A 83 -4.52 -3.05 -7.90
CA LYS A 83 -5.60 -2.45 -7.12
C LYS A 83 -6.17 -1.20 -7.77
N ALA A 84 -5.41 -0.57 -8.66
CA ALA A 84 -5.72 0.76 -9.18
C ALA A 84 -7.07 0.81 -9.93
N VAL A 85 -7.89 1.79 -9.60
CA VAL A 85 -9.15 2.07 -10.30
C VAL A 85 -9.04 3.34 -11.14
N SER A 86 -9.73 3.37 -12.29
CA SER A 86 -9.83 4.55 -13.14
C SER A 86 -11.30 4.84 -13.48
N ARG A 87 -11.59 6.09 -13.83
CA ARG A 87 -12.89 6.50 -14.37
C ARG A 87 -12.75 6.65 -15.89
N PRO A 88 -13.21 5.68 -16.69
CA PRO A 88 -13.12 5.80 -18.15
C PRO A 88 -14.06 6.90 -18.66
N THR A 89 -13.62 7.63 -19.67
CA THR A 89 -14.52 8.53 -20.41
C THR A 89 -15.53 7.68 -21.18
N PRO A 90 -16.85 7.99 -21.12
CA PRO A 90 -17.83 7.30 -21.95
C PRO A 90 -17.48 7.43 -23.44
N PRO A 91 -17.73 6.40 -24.27
CA PRO A 91 -17.55 6.53 -25.71
C PRO A 91 -18.44 7.66 -26.25
N LEU A 92 -17.95 8.38 -27.27
CA LEU A 92 -18.78 9.37 -27.97
C LEU A 92 -20.01 8.64 -28.55
N ALA A 93 -21.21 9.18 -28.31
CA ALA A 93 -22.42 8.66 -28.92
C ALA A 93 -22.29 8.74 -30.45
N ALA A 94 -22.69 7.65 -31.14
CA ALA A 94 -22.69 7.55 -32.60
C ALA A 94 -23.73 8.49 -33.24
#